data_AF-A0A956LWR9-F1
#
_entry.id   AF-A0A956LWR9-F1
#
_cell.length_a   1.000
_cell.length_b   1.000
_cell.length_c   1.000
_cell.angle_alpha   90.00
_cell.angle_beta   90.00
_cell.angle_gamma   90.00
#
_symmetry.space_group_name_H-M   'P 1'
#
loop_
_entity.id
_entity.type
_entity.pdbx_description
1 polymer ?
#
loop_
_entity_poly.entity_id
_entity_poly.type
_entity_poly.pdbx_seq_one_letter_code
_entity_poly.pdbx_strand_id
1 'polypeptide(L)'
;MTIRVDFCQAPEDFAHTYRPISHYFGGTIRESDLANMTQIFDYRRSLRAWDGDLVVGGAGSHSHRLTVPGGEAEAAAVTIVGVLPTHRRRGVLRSLMREQLDRIHEAGEPLAYLWASEETIYGRFGYGMASLAASIELPKSDGVLDDLPLRGEIRYLTEEEAYEPISQLHERIRPQYPGMFSRPESWWKLRTLIDLEHRRGGGGVLNRVVLSLDGRPEAYALYRMHQSLRAGISHGYVNVIEALGATPEATREIWRFLASIDWVANLKASLLPLDHPLFFQMVRPRHARPTLIDGLWMRVVDVEKALAARSITAACPVVLAIHDPFCPWNEGRYRVGEGKVERSTADPDLS
;
A
#
# COMPACT_ATOMS: atom_id res chain seq x y z
N MET A 1 31.75 -5.33 16.41
CA MET A 1 30.77 -4.23 16.28
C MET A 1 29.47 -4.73 16.84
N THR A 2 28.95 -4.07 17.86
CA THR A 2 27.73 -4.51 18.56
C THR A 2 26.61 -3.58 18.12
N ILE A 3 25.74 -4.06 17.21
CA ILE A 3 24.52 -3.33 16.86
C ILE A 3 23.52 -3.51 18.00
N ARG A 4 23.07 -2.39 18.58
CA ARG A 4 21.96 -2.37 19.54
C ARG A 4 20.71 -1.88 18.83
N VAL A 5 19.61 -2.60 18.99
CA VAL A 5 18.30 -2.17 18.49
C VAL A 5 17.43 -1.79 19.68
N ASP A 6 16.75 -0.65 19.60
CA ASP A 6 15.72 -0.24 20.55
C ASP A 6 14.52 0.41 19.84
N PHE A 7 13.44 0.64 20.59
CA PHE A 7 12.25 1.35 20.11
C PHE A 7 12.27 2.81 20.54
N CYS A 8 11.58 3.66 19.78
CA CYS A 8 11.32 5.03 20.20
C CYS A 8 10.43 5.02 21.45
N GLN A 9 10.86 5.72 22.50
CA GLN A 9 10.08 5.87 23.73
C GLN A 9 9.16 7.08 23.68
N ALA A 10 9.54 8.09 22.89
CA ALA A 10 8.83 9.35 22.79
C ALA A 10 8.76 9.84 21.32
N PRO A 11 7.82 10.74 20.97
CA PRO A 11 7.72 11.29 19.62
C PRO A 11 9.03 11.94 19.13
N GLU A 12 9.79 12.55 20.02
CA GLU A 12 11.04 13.25 19.71
C GLU A 12 12.13 12.29 19.21
N ASP A 13 12.08 11.03 19.66
CA ASP A 13 12.99 9.98 19.22
C ASP A 13 12.82 9.64 17.73
N PHE A 14 11.62 9.86 17.18
CA PHE A 14 11.28 9.45 15.82
C PHE A 14 12.15 10.13 14.76
N ALA A 15 12.60 11.36 15.01
CA ALA A 15 13.53 12.05 14.11
C ALA A 15 14.82 11.25 13.90
N HIS A 16 15.33 10.63 14.97
CA HIS A 16 16.52 9.79 14.90
C HIS A 16 16.27 8.52 14.09
N THR A 17 15.10 7.89 14.23
CA THR A 17 14.70 6.73 13.42
C THR A 17 14.61 7.07 11.95
N TYR A 18 14.04 8.22 11.61
CA TYR A 18 13.81 8.60 10.23
C TYR A 18 15.08 9.10 9.52
N ARG A 19 16.07 9.61 10.26
CA ARG A 19 17.29 10.21 9.68
C ARG A 19 18.07 9.27 8.73
N PRO A 20 18.35 7.99 9.05
CA PRO A 20 18.98 7.06 8.11
C PRO A 20 18.19 6.87 6.80
N ILE A 21 16.87 7.07 6.85
CA ILE A 21 15.95 6.87 5.72
C ILE A 21 15.88 8.13 4.87
N SER A 22 15.80 9.31 5.50
CA SER A 22 15.75 10.60 4.79
C SER A 22 16.97 10.81 3.89
N HIS A 23 18.12 10.23 4.26
CA HIS A 23 19.32 10.19 3.43
C HIS A 23 19.05 9.69 2.00
N TYR A 24 18.29 8.60 1.86
CA TYR A 24 17.96 8.01 0.56
C TYR A 24 16.97 8.84 -0.26
N PHE A 25 16.20 9.71 0.41
CA PHE A 25 15.29 10.64 -0.24
C PHE A 25 15.93 12.02 -0.50
N GLY A 26 17.25 12.14 -0.28
CA GLY A 26 18.00 13.38 -0.53
C GLY A 26 17.60 14.55 0.39
N GLY A 27 16.95 14.26 1.52
CA GLY A 27 16.30 15.28 2.35
C GLY A 27 16.76 15.27 3.81
N THR A 28 16.64 16.45 4.43
CA THR A 28 16.65 16.65 5.88
C THR A 28 15.23 16.90 6.36
N ILE A 29 14.82 16.28 7.48
CA ILE A 29 13.51 16.54 8.08
C ILE A 29 13.49 17.99 8.58
N ARG A 30 12.52 18.80 8.16
CA ARG A 30 12.25 20.10 8.81
C ARG A 30 11.49 19.84 10.10
N GLU A 31 11.72 20.63 11.14
CA GLU A 31 10.99 20.46 12.42
C GLU A 31 9.47 20.51 12.25
N SER A 32 8.96 21.37 11.35
CA SER A 32 7.54 21.44 10.99
C SER A 32 6.99 20.14 10.39
N ASP A 33 7.83 19.37 9.68
CA ASP A 33 7.43 18.10 9.08
C ASP A 33 7.40 16.97 10.12
N LEU A 34 8.26 17.05 11.15
CA LEU A 34 8.35 16.04 12.20
C LEU A 34 7.03 15.90 12.99
N ALA A 35 6.38 17.03 13.33
CA ALA A 35 5.12 17.03 14.07
C ALA A 35 3.96 16.36 13.30
N ASN A 36 3.94 16.48 11.97
CA ASN A 36 2.98 15.78 11.12
C ASN A 36 3.38 14.31 10.96
N MET A 37 4.68 14.03 10.84
CA MET A 37 5.19 12.68 10.69
C MET A 37 4.90 11.80 11.89
N THR A 38 5.00 12.30 13.13
CA THR A 38 4.66 11.51 14.34
C THR A 38 3.16 11.29 14.54
N GLN A 39 2.30 12.01 13.81
CA GLN A 39 0.86 11.76 13.77
C GLN A 39 0.47 10.75 12.69
N ILE A 40 1.28 10.62 11.63
CA ILE A 40 1.10 9.63 10.57
C ILE A 40 1.75 8.31 10.99
N PHE A 41 3.03 8.36 11.37
CA PHE A 41 3.85 7.23 11.78
C PHE A 41 3.72 6.97 13.28
N ASP A 42 3.42 5.72 13.62
CA ASP A 42 3.40 5.30 15.00
C ASP A 42 4.85 5.16 15.51
N TYR A 43 5.31 6.19 16.24
CA TYR A 43 6.64 6.16 16.83
C TYR A 43 6.83 4.97 17.76
N ARG A 44 5.77 4.48 18.43
CA ARG A 44 5.85 3.33 19.35
C ARG A 44 6.18 2.02 18.63
N ARG A 45 5.94 1.99 17.31
CA ARG A 45 6.24 0.88 16.41
C ARG A 45 7.47 1.14 15.53
N SER A 46 8.28 2.12 15.93
CA SER A 46 9.49 2.53 15.23
C SER A 46 10.75 2.11 15.98
N LEU A 47 11.70 1.53 15.25
CA LEU A 47 12.94 0.95 15.74
C LEU A 47 14.14 1.75 15.27
N ARG A 48 15.17 1.82 16.14
CA ARG A 48 16.47 2.43 15.87
C ARG A 48 17.55 1.39 16.02
N ALA A 49 18.49 1.35 15.07
CA ALA A 49 19.71 0.58 15.18
C ALA A 49 20.90 1.52 15.46
N TRP A 50 21.67 1.20 16.49
CA TRP A 50 22.77 2.01 17.01
C TRP A 50 24.13 1.34 16.74
N ASP A 51 25.12 2.13 16.32
CA ASP A 51 26.55 1.81 16.39
C ASP A 51 27.23 2.85 17.31
N GLY A 52 27.53 2.46 18.55
CA GLY A 52 27.87 3.42 19.61
C GLY A 52 26.73 4.41 19.85
N ASP A 53 27.04 5.70 19.75
CA ASP A 53 26.07 6.80 19.95
C ASP A 53 25.38 7.24 18.65
N LEU A 54 25.67 6.59 17.52
CA LEU A 54 25.10 6.95 16.23
C LEU A 54 23.93 6.02 15.87
N VAL A 55 22.78 6.61 15.52
CA VAL A 55 21.69 5.88 14.87
C VAL A 55 22.04 5.67 13.40
N VAL A 56 22.22 4.40 13.04
CA VAL A 56 22.72 3.95 11.72
C VAL A 56 21.66 3.24 10.88
N GLY A 57 20.50 2.94 11.47
CA GLY A 57 19.36 2.39 10.74
C GLY A 57 18.04 2.63 11.48
N GLY A 58 16.95 2.55 10.72
CA GLY A 58 15.59 2.70 11.21
C GLY A 58 14.62 1.77 10.48
N ALA A 59 13.55 1.39 11.17
CA ALA A 59 12.41 0.65 10.61
C ALA A 59 11.15 1.07 11.36
N GLY A 60 9.98 1.03 10.71
CA GLY A 60 8.70 1.34 11.35
C GLY A 60 7.59 0.44 10.86
N SER A 61 6.47 0.45 11.57
CA SER A 61 5.23 -0.16 11.07
C SER A 61 4.00 0.55 11.60
N HIS A 62 2.87 0.36 10.92
CA HIS A 62 1.54 0.68 11.46
C HIS A 62 0.78 -0.61 11.71
N SER A 63 -0.19 -0.57 12.62
CA SER A 63 -1.15 -1.66 12.78
C SER A 63 -2.39 -1.35 11.95
N HIS A 64 -2.71 -2.18 10.97
CA HIS A 64 -3.85 -2.02 10.08
C HIS A 64 -4.66 -3.31 10.00
N ARG A 65 -5.95 -3.16 9.72
CA ARG A 65 -6.78 -4.28 9.30
C ARG A 65 -6.65 -4.48 7.80
N LEU A 66 -6.15 -5.63 7.38
CA LEU A 66 -5.94 -6.00 5.98
C LEU A 66 -7.05 -6.93 5.53
N THR A 67 -7.71 -6.58 4.42
CA THR A 67 -8.65 -7.48 3.75
C THR A 67 -7.88 -8.66 3.16
N VAL A 68 -8.28 -9.87 3.55
CA VAL A 68 -7.76 -11.14 3.02
C VAL A 68 -8.90 -11.86 2.28
N PRO A 69 -8.63 -12.89 1.46
CA PRO A 69 -9.69 -13.60 0.75
C PRO A 69 -10.78 -14.10 1.71
N GLY A 70 -11.98 -13.53 1.58
CA GLY A 70 -13.15 -13.87 2.40
C GLY A 70 -13.04 -13.53 3.89
N GLY A 71 -12.19 -12.56 4.27
CA GLY A 71 -12.03 -12.16 5.67
C GLY A 71 -11.18 -10.91 5.87
N GLU A 72 -10.76 -10.70 7.11
CA GLU A 72 -9.91 -9.58 7.53
C GLU A 72 -8.89 -10.09 8.56
N ALA A 73 -7.68 -9.56 8.52
CA ALA A 73 -6.61 -9.90 9.45
C ALA A 73 -5.94 -8.63 9.97
N GLU A 74 -5.56 -8.61 11.25
CA GLU A 74 -4.62 -7.61 11.74
C GLU A 74 -3.27 -7.80 11.05
N ALA A 75 -2.64 -6.71 10.63
CA ALA A 75 -1.41 -6.76 9.88
C ALA A 75 -0.52 -5.54 10.13
N ALA A 76 0.77 -5.80 10.31
CA ALA A 76 1.77 -4.76 10.40
C ALA A 76 2.14 -4.22 9.02
N ALA A 77 1.76 -2.98 8.72
CA ALA A 77 2.17 -2.26 7.52
C ALA A 77 3.59 -1.71 7.72
N VAL A 78 4.59 -2.49 7.32
CA VAL A 78 6.01 -2.14 7.46
C VAL A 78 6.36 -0.99 6.53
N THR A 79 7.08 -0.01 7.07
CA THR A 79 7.40 1.23 6.39
C THR A 79 8.70 1.81 6.92
N ILE A 80 9.19 2.86 6.29
CA ILE A 80 10.35 3.66 6.74
C ILE A 80 11.53 2.77 7.16
N VAL A 81 11.97 1.88 6.26
CA VAL A 81 13.11 0.98 6.51
C VAL A 81 14.35 1.52 5.80
N GLY A 82 15.44 1.70 6.52
CA GLY A 82 16.69 2.21 5.94
C GLY A 82 17.91 2.01 6.85
N VAL A 83 19.07 1.84 6.22
CA VAL A 83 20.37 1.72 6.89
C VAL A 83 21.35 2.65 6.21
N LEU A 84 22.10 3.47 6.94
CA LEU A 84 23.09 4.37 6.36
C LEU A 84 24.08 3.61 5.46
N PRO A 85 24.50 4.18 4.31
CA PRO A 85 25.43 3.51 3.38
C PRO A 85 26.72 3.01 4.04
N THR A 86 27.25 3.78 4.99
CA THR A 86 28.45 3.46 5.79
C THR A 86 28.29 2.22 6.69
N HIS A 87 27.06 1.74 6.86
CA HIS A 87 26.72 0.63 7.74
C HIS A 87 26.03 -0.54 7.02
N ARG A 88 25.97 -0.50 5.68
CA ARG A 88 25.46 -1.62 4.87
C ARG A 88 26.33 -2.86 5.04
N ARG A 89 25.70 -4.03 4.85
CA ARG A 89 26.36 -5.36 4.92
C ARG A 89 27.03 -5.70 6.27
N ARG A 90 26.68 -4.98 7.34
CA ARG A 90 27.17 -5.21 8.72
C ARG A 90 26.10 -5.81 9.66
N GLY A 91 25.03 -6.39 9.10
CA GLY A 91 23.95 -7.04 9.87
C GLY A 91 22.84 -6.12 10.38
N VAL A 92 22.97 -4.79 10.27
CA VAL A 92 22.00 -3.79 10.79
C VAL A 92 20.55 -4.08 10.40
N LEU A 93 20.29 -4.27 9.09
CA LEU A 93 18.94 -4.53 8.61
C LEU A 93 18.38 -5.86 9.11
N ARG A 94 19.24 -6.89 9.24
CA ARG A 94 18.83 -8.19 9.79
C ARG A 94 18.40 -8.04 11.24
N SER A 95 19.13 -7.27 12.05
CA SER A 95 18.77 -6.98 13.44
C SER A 95 17.45 -6.21 13.54
N LEU A 96 17.25 -5.18 12.71
CA LEU A 96 16.00 -4.42 12.66
C LEU A 96 14.80 -5.30 12.31
N MET A 97 14.90 -6.08 11.22
CA MET A 97 13.82 -6.98 10.79
C MET A 97 13.56 -8.09 11.80
N ARG A 98 14.60 -8.56 12.50
CA ARG A 98 14.43 -9.57 13.54
C ARG A 98 13.58 -9.03 14.68
N GLU A 99 14.02 -7.93 15.30
CA GLU A 99 13.32 -7.28 16.41
C GLU A 99 11.89 -6.90 16.01
N GLN A 100 11.69 -6.39 14.79
CA GLN A 100 10.37 -5.99 14.32
C GLN A 100 9.41 -7.18 14.23
N LEU A 101 9.83 -8.30 13.62
CA LEU A 101 8.98 -9.48 13.47
C LEU A 101 8.72 -10.20 14.81
N ASP A 102 9.69 -10.24 15.73
CA ASP A 102 9.47 -10.77 17.09
C ASP A 102 8.35 -9.99 17.78
N ARG A 103 8.38 -8.66 17.71
CA ARG A 103 7.34 -7.79 18.31
C ARG A 103 5.99 -7.88 17.62
N ILE A 104 5.96 -7.97 16.29
CA ILE A 104 4.70 -8.15 15.55
C ILE A 104 4.06 -9.49 15.97
N HIS A 105 4.87 -10.53 16.17
CA HIS A 105 4.39 -11.82 16.69
C HIS A 105 3.87 -11.70 18.14
N GLU A 106 4.61 -11.04 19.03
CA GLU A 106 4.19 -10.77 20.42
C GLU A 106 2.91 -9.94 20.50
N ALA A 107 2.71 -9.00 19.58
CA ALA A 107 1.49 -8.20 19.46
C ALA A 107 0.30 -9.01 18.90
N GLY A 108 0.52 -10.26 18.47
CA GLY A 108 -0.50 -11.15 17.96
C GLY A 108 -0.94 -10.86 16.52
N GLU A 109 -0.21 -10.01 15.79
CA GLU A 109 -0.50 -9.67 14.40
C GLU A 109 -0.02 -10.80 13.47
N PRO A 110 -0.92 -11.52 12.77
CA PRO A 110 -0.55 -12.69 11.98
C PRO A 110 0.25 -12.38 10.71
N LEU A 111 0.15 -11.15 10.21
CA LEU A 111 0.72 -10.73 8.94
C LEU A 111 1.57 -9.46 9.11
N ALA A 112 2.58 -9.35 8.26
CA ALA A 112 3.22 -8.07 7.96
C ALA A 112 3.27 -7.88 6.45
N TYR A 113 3.19 -6.64 5.97
CA TYR A 113 3.27 -6.35 4.54
C TYR A 113 3.98 -5.03 4.26
N LEU A 114 4.48 -4.89 3.05
CA LEU A 114 5.17 -3.68 2.57
C LEU A 114 5.11 -3.56 1.05
N TRP A 115 5.43 -2.37 0.56
CA TRP A 115 5.87 -2.16 -0.82
C TRP A 115 7.40 -2.19 -0.85
N ALA A 116 7.97 -3.10 -1.64
CA ALA A 116 9.42 -3.26 -1.68
C ALA A 116 10.06 -2.10 -2.45
N SER A 117 11.02 -1.42 -1.82
CA SER A 117 11.86 -0.44 -2.52
C SER A 117 12.96 -1.11 -3.36
N GLU A 118 13.40 -2.30 -2.94
CA GLU A 118 14.30 -3.19 -3.68
C GLU A 118 13.79 -4.63 -3.50
N GLU A 119 13.52 -5.32 -4.60
CA GLU A 119 12.88 -6.64 -4.63
C GLU A 119 13.71 -7.74 -3.94
N THR A 120 15.03 -7.57 -3.90
CA THR A 120 15.95 -8.60 -3.38
C THR A 120 16.15 -8.54 -1.86
N ILE A 121 15.72 -7.46 -1.20
CA ILE A 121 16.00 -7.25 0.22
C ILE A 121 15.17 -8.18 1.10
N TYR A 122 13.85 -8.17 0.90
CA TYR A 122 12.90 -8.67 1.91
C TYR A 122 12.69 -10.18 1.85
N GLY A 123 12.96 -10.82 0.71
CA GLY A 123 12.96 -12.28 0.57
C GLY A 123 13.85 -12.99 1.58
N ARG A 124 14.95 -12.34 1.99
CA ARG A 124 15.91 -12.86 2.99
C ARG A 124 15.34 -12.92 4.41
N PHE A 125 14.20 -12.26 4.66
CA PHE A 125 13.50 -12.22 5.94
C PHE A 125 12.13 -12.92 5.87
N GLY A 126 11.89 -13.67 4.79
CA GLY A 126 10.69 -14.48 4.57
C GLY A 126 9.50 -13.72 3.99
N TYR A 127 9.69 -12.48 3.51
CA TYR A 127 8.66 -11.79 2.73
C TYR A 127 8.62 -12.37 1.32
N GLY A 128 7.42 -12.63 0.80
CA GLY A 128 7.20 -13.02 -0.58
C GLY A 128 6.30 -12.02 -1.30
N MET A 129 6.47 -11.87 -2.61
CA MET A 129 5.53 -11.13 -3.44
C MET A 129 4.15 -11.81 -3.36
N ALA A 130 3.16 -11.08 -2.87
CA ALA A 130 1.81 -11.57 -2.60
C ALA A 130 0.77 -11.02 -3.57
N SER A 131 1.09 -9.93 -4.28
CA SER A 131 0.27 -9.44 -5.38
C SER A 131 1.10 -8.83 -6.50
N LEU A 132 0.48 -8.78 -7.66
CA LEU A 132 0.95 -8.05 -8.84
C LEU A 132 0.02 -6.88 -9.07
N ALA A 133 0.55 -5.85 -9.73
CA ALA A 133 -0.20 -4.67 -10.13
C ALA A 133 0.13 -4.30 -11.57
N ALA A 134 -0.73 -3.47 -12.18
CA ALA A 134 -0.52 -2.89 -13.48
C ALA A 134 -0.36 -1.37 -13.38
N SER A 135 0.55 -0.82 -14.20
CA SER A 135 0.59 0.60 -14.53
C SER A 135 0.17 0.80 -15.98
N ILE A 136 -0.63 1.83 -16.22
CA ILE A 136 -1.13 2.19 -17.54
C ILE A 136 -0.78 3.64 -17.89
N GLU A 137 -0.55 3.86 -19.18
CA GLU A 137 -0.50 5.19 -19.78
C GLU A 137 -1.40 5.19 -20.99
N LEU A 138 -2.47 5.97 -20.89
CA LEU A 138 -3.58 5.94 -21.80
C LEU A 138 -3.67 7.24 -22.62
N PRO A 139 -3.38 7.21 -23.92
CA PRO A 139 -3.58 8.36 -24.80
C PRO A 139 -5.06 8.73 -24.91
N LYS A 140 -5.38 10.02 -24.73
CA LYS A 140 -6.75 10.55 -24.73
C LYS A 140 -7.29 10.86 -26.12
N SER A 141 -6.40 11.09 -27.10
CA SER A 141 -6.74 11.44 -28.49
C SER A 141 -7.48 10.33 -29.27
N ASP A 142 -7.80 9.22 -28.61
CA ASP A 142 -8.17 7.97 -29.23
C ASP A 142 -9.22 7.20 -28.42
N GLY A 143 -10.41 7.79 -28.18
CA GLY A 143 -11.69 7.11 -27.88
C GLY A 143 -11.53 5.80 -27.11
N VAL A 144 -11.00 5.90 -25.89
CA VAL A 144 -10.57 4.71 -25.14
C VAL A 144 -11.74 4.15 -24.34
N LEU A 145 -12.56 5.00 -23.74
CA LEU A 145 -13.85 4.62 -23.17
C LEU A 145 -14.94 5.09 -24.10
N ASP A 146 -16.11 4.44 -24.05
CA ASP A 146 -17.25 4.82 -24.89
C ASP A 146 -17.63 6.31 -24.71
N ASP A 147 -18.18 6.90 -25.76
CA ASP A 147 -18.54 8.32 -25.86
C ASP A 147 -19.95 8.62 -25.32
N LEU A 148 -20.53 7.70 -24.56
CA LEU A 148 -21.85 7.87 -23.98
C LEU A 148 -21.91 9.12 -23.07
N PRO A 149 -23.10 9.64 -22.73
CA PRO A 149 -23.20 10.62 -21.66
C PRO A 149 -22.71 10.03 -20.33
N LEU A 150 -22.01 10.83 -19.51
CA LEU A 150 -21.68 10.44 -18.14
C LEU A 150 -22.97 10.21 -17.34
N ARG A 151 -23.07 9.09 -16.61
CA ARG A 151 -24.14 8.89 -15.64
C ARG A 151 -23.71 9.32 -14.24
N GLY A 152 -24.61 10.02 -13.55
CA GLY A 152 -24.36 10.53 -12.20
C GLY A 152 -23.82 11.95 -12.17
N GLU A 153 -23.55 12.42 -10.97
CA GLU A 153 -23.08 13.77 -10.68
C GLU A 153 -21.65 13.72 -10.12
N ILE A 154 -20.75 14.50 -10.73
CA ILE A 154 -19.39 14.69 -10.22
C ILE A 154 -19.36 15.95 -9.36
N ARG A 155 -18.89 15.80 -8.13
CA ARG A 155 -18.65 16.93 -7.22
C ARG A 155 -17.18 16.99 -6.82
N TYR A 156 -16.57 18.16 -7.00
CA TYR A 156 -15.27 18.47 -6.43
C TYR A 156 -15.40 18.76 -4.93
N LEU A 157 -14.42 18.30 -4.17
CA LEU A 157 -14.33 18.49 -2.73
C LEU A 157 -13.13 19.37 -2.41
N THR A 158 -13.29 20.27 -1.44
CA THR A 158 -12.13 20.91 -0.80
C THR A 158 -11.36 19.89 0.03
N GLU A 159 -10.20 20.28 0.56
CA GLU A 159 -9.43 19.41 1.45
C GLU A 159 -10.21 19.08 2.73
N GLU A 160 -10.95 20.06 3.27
CA GLU A 160 -11.74 19.95 4.50
C GLU A 160 -12.98 19.07 4.30
N GLU A 161 -13.62 19.16 3.13
CA GLU A 161 -14.83 18.39 2.80
C GLU A 161 -14.53 16.93 2.43
N ALA A 162 -13.30 16.62 2.03
CA ALA A 162 -12.99 15.35 1.38
C ALA A 162 -12.98 14.14 2.32
N TYR A 163 -12.62 14.35 3.60
CA TYR A 163 -12.37 13.25 4.53
C TYR A 163 -13.58 12.32 4.69
N GLU A 164 -14.72 12.87 5.11
CA GLU A 164 -15.91 12.09 5.45
C GLU A 164 -16.44 11.24 4.27
N PRO A 165 -16.76 11.81 3.08
CA PRO A 165 -17.32 11.03 1.99
C PRO A 165 -16.33 10.01 1.40
N ILE A 166 -15.04 10.34 1.30
CA ILE A 166 -14.04 9.45 0.69
C ILE A 166 -13.70 8.29 1.64
N SER A 167 -13.50 8.57 2.93
CA SER A 167 -13.18 7.51 3.91
C SER A 167 -14.32 6.50 4.06
N GLN A 168 -15.58 6.96 4.11
CA GLN A 168 -16.75 6.08 4.15
C GLN A 168 -16.87 5.21 2.90
N LEU A 169 -16.63 5.79 1.71
CA LEU A 169 -16.60 5.04 0.45
C LEU A 169 -15.50 3.97 0.48
N HIS A 170 -14.28 4.34 0.87
CA HIS A 170 -13.17 3.41 0.97
C HIS A 170 -13.46 2.25 1.93
N GLU A 171 -14.03 2.49 3.12
CA GLU A 171 -14.40 1.43 4.05
C GLU A 171 -15.49 0.49 3.49
N ARG A 172 -16.40 0.99 2.64
CA ARG A 172 -17.39 0.15 1.93
C ARG A 172 -16.76 -0.67 0.80
N ILE A 173 -15.73 -0.14 0.14
CA ILE A 173 -15.09 -0.74 -1.03
C ILE A 173 -14.05 -1.78 -0.62
N ARG A 174 -13.21 -1.48 0.38
CA ARG A 174 -12.05 -2.30 0.72
C ARG A 174 -12.34 -3.79 0.98
N PRO A 175 -13.46 -4.23 1.58
CA PRO A 175 -13.71 -5.65 1.82
C PRO A 175 -13.86 -6.46 0.53
N GLN A 176 -14.08 -5.80 -0.62
CA GLN A 176 -14.22 -6.44 -1.93
C GLN A 176 -12.87 -6.82 -2.55
N TYR A 177 -11.76 -6.24 -2.06
CA TYR A 177 -10.44 -6.36 -2.70
C TYR A 177 -9.38 -6.82 -1.69
N PRO A 178 -8.99 -8.11 -1.72
CA PRO A 178 -7.88 -8.61 -0.92
C PRO A 178 -6.60 -7.78 -1.14
N GLY A 179 -5.95 -7.38 -0.05
CA GLY A 179 -4.81 -6.47 -0.06
C GLY A 179 -5.14 -5.01 0.26
N MET A 180 -6.41 -4.60 0.23
CA MET A 180 -6.80 -3.29 0.77
C MET A 180 -6.78 -3.28 2.30
N PHE A 181 -6.50 -2.12 2.89
CA PHE A 181 -6.30 -1.98 4.34
C PHE A 181 -7.06 -0.81 4.92
N SER A 182 -7.51 -0.91 6.17
CA SER A 182 -8.15 0.18 6.90
C SER A 182 -7.20 1.35 7.09
N ARG A 183 -7.69 2.58 6.93
CA ARG A 183 -6.89 3.80 7.09
C ARG A 183 -7.44 4.64 8.25
N PRO A 184 -6.63 4.95 9.29
CA PRO A 184 -7.08 5.85 10.35
C PRO A 184 -7.27 7.27 9.83
N GLU A 185 -7.97 8.10 10.60
CA GLU A 185 -8.22 9.51 10.25
C GLU A 185 -6.94 10.28 9.95
N SER A 186 -5.89 10.10 10.75
CA SER A 186 -4.59 10.76 10.55
C SER A 186 -3.96 10.37 9.21
N TRP A 187 -4.12 9.11 8.77
CA TRP A 187 -3.66 8.68 7.45
C TRP A 187 -4.43 9.40 6.35
N TRP A 188 -5.75 9.48 6.45
CA TRP A 188 -6.54 10.22 5.48
C TRP A 188 -6.16 11.70 5.44
N LYS A 189 -6.23 12.39 6.59
CA LYS A 189 -6.07 13.84 6.66
C LYS A 189 -4.63 14.28 6.43
N LEU A 190 -3.63 13.59 6.98
CA LEU A 190 -2.23 14.06 6.97
C LEU A 190 -1.37 13.37 5.91
N ARG A 191 -1.86 12.29 5.27
CA ARG A 191 -1.10 11.56 4.25
C ARG A 191 -1.77 11.52 2.88
N THR A 192 -3.06 11.17 2.82
CA THR A 192 -3.75 10.91 1.54
C THR A 192 -4.41 12.16 0.97
N LEU A 193 -5.11 12.93 1.80
CA LEU A 193 -5.95 14.06 1.37
C LEU A 193 -5.27 15.40 1.52
N ILE A 194 -4.16 15.55 2.24
CA ILE A 194 -3.44 16.82 2.32
C ILE A 194 -2.73 17.15 0.99
N ASP A 195 -2.80 18.39 0.52
CA ASP A 195 -2.05 18.87 -0.63
C ASP A 195 -0.78 19.64 -0.24
N LEU A 196 0.32 18.92 -0.07
CA LEU A 196 1.63 19.50 0.21
C LEU A 196 2.41 19.78 -1.07
N GLU A 197 2.87 21.03 -1.25
CA GLU A 197 3.58 21.49 -2.45
C GLU A 197 4.77 20.59 -2.82
N HIS A 198 5.59 20.21 -1.84
CA HIS A 198 6.77 19.35 -2.07
C HIS A 198 6.42 17.92 -2.52
N ARG A 199 5.16 17.47 -2.35
CA ARG A 199 4.68 16.15 -2.79
C ARG A 199 4.02 16.17 -4.16
N ARG A 200 3.90 17.33 -4.81
CA ARG A 200 3.21 17.45 -6.10
C ARG A 200 4.01 16.89 -7.27
N GLY A 201 5.35 16.81 -7.15
CA GLY A 201 6.22 16.25 -8.20
C GLY A 201 6.07 16.97 -9.55
N GLY A 202 5.90 18.30 -9.54
CA GLY A 202 5.64 19.11 -10.74
C GLY A 202 4.19 19.10 -11.24
N GLY A 203 3.28 18.41 -10.54
CA GLY A 203 1.84 18.45 -10.81
C GLY A 203 1.14 19.65 -10.15
N GLY A 204 -0.10 19.89 -10.57
CA GLY A 204 -1.01 20.83 -9.91
C GLY A 204 -1.50 20.33 -8.56
N VAL A 205 -2.44 21.08 -7.97
CA VAL A 205 -3.10 20.72 -6.70
C VAL A 205 -3.74 19.33 -6.74
N LEU A 206 -3.95 18.73 -5.56
CA LEU A 206 -4.66 17.47 -5.46
C LEU A 206 -6.15 17.73 -5.73
N ASN A 207 -6.69 17.14 -6.79
CA ASN A 207 -8.12 17.16 -7.05
C ASN A 207 -8.76 15.98 -6.33
N ARG A 208 -9.88 16.25 -5.67
CA ARG A 208 -10.66 15.28 -4.89
C ARG A 208 -12.07 15.34 -5.44
N VAL A 209 -12.56 14.23 -5.96
CA VAL A 209 -13.90 14.16 -6.55
C VAL A 209 -14.67 12.98 -6.01
N VAL A 210 -15.98 13.15 -5.88
CA VAL A 210 -16.94 12.08 -5.64
C VAL A 210 -17.91 12.04 -6.80
N LEU A 211 -18.21 10.83 -7.24
CA LEU A 211 -19.30 10.54 -8.16
C LEU A 211 -20.49 10.04 -7.35
N SER A 212 -21.64 10.66 -7.56
CA SER A 212 -22.91 10.19 -7.05
C SER A 212 -23.75 9.55 -8.15
N LEU A 213 -24.27 8.35 -7.91
CA LEU A 213 -25.28 7.70 -8.75
C LEU A 213 -26.60 7.69 -7.97
N ASP A 214 -27.69 8.10 -8.63
CA ASP A 214 -29.03 8.18 -8.01
C ASP A 214 -29.03 8.92 -6.65
N GLY A 215 -28.26 10.00 -6.56
CA GLY A 215 -28.14 10.85 -5.37
C GLY A 215 -27.25 10.31 -4.25
N ARG A 216 -26.55 9.18 -4.46
CA ARG A 216 -25.68 8.56 -3.44
C ARG A 216 -24.23 8.52 -3.91
N PRO A 217 -23.25 8.90 -3.06
CA PRO A 217 -21.83 8.70 -3.35
C PRO A 217 -21.53 7.21 -3.60
N GLU A 218 -21.01 6.90 -4.80
CA GLU A 218 -20.70 5.52 -5.21
C GLU A 218 -19.25 5.34 -5.70
N ALA A 219 -18.55 6.41 -6.04
CA ALA A 219 -17.12 6.36 -6.36
C ALA A 219 -16.40 7.65 -5.96
N TYR A 220 -15.08 7.58 -5.84
CA TYR A 220 -14.24 8.76 -5.68
C TYR A 220 -12.97 8.65 -6.53
N ALA A 221 -12.35 9.79 -6.82
CA ALA A 221 -11.01 9.84 -7.38
C ALA A 221 -10.16 10.95 -6.76
N LEU A 222 -8.87 10.65 -6.66
CA LEU A 222 -7.78 11.54 -6.28
C LEU A 222 -6.84 11.63 -7.47
N TYR A 223 -6.61 12.83 -8.01
CA TYR A 223 -5.76 12.99 -9.19
C TYR A 223 -5.05 14.35 -9.24
N ARG A 224 -4.00 14.44 -10.05
CA ARG A 224 -3.27 15.69 -10.32
C ARG A 224 -3.17 15.92 -11.82
N MET A 225 -3.21 17.19 -12.21
CA MET A 225 -2.93 17.62 -13.59
C MET A 225 -1.43 17.91 -13.74
N HIS A 226 -0.77 17.25 -14.68
CA HIS A 226 0.59 17.60 -15.10
C HIS A 226 0.50 18.26 -16.47
N GLN A 227 0.66 19.58 -16.51
CA GLN A 227 0.63 20.34 -17.75
C GLN A 227 2.00 20.27 -18.44
N SER A 228 2.00 20.07 -19.75
CA SER A 228 3.19 20.14 -20.57
C SER A 228 2.78 20.49 -21.98
N LEU A 229 3.41 21.51 -22.57
CA LEU A 229 3.18 21.93 -23.95
C LEU A 229 4.50 21.86 -24.71
N ARG A 230 4.51 21.25 -25.89
CA ARG A 230 5.68 21.24 -26.79
C ARG A 230 5.21 21.62 -28.18
N ALA A 231 5.80 22.66 -28.75
CA ALA A 231 5.42 23.19 -30.07
C ALA A 231 3.90 23.41 -30.25
N GLY A 232 3.21 23.86 -29.20
CA GLY A 232 1.75 24.09 -29.22
C GLY A 232 0.88 22.83 -29.05
N ILE A 233 1.49 21.65 -28.87
CA ILE A 233 0.79 20.37 -28.68
C ILE A 233 0.89 19.96 -27.21
N SER A 234 -0.23 19.55 -26.61
CA SER A 234 -0.23 19.05 -25.24
C SER A 234 0.51 17.72 -25.15
N HIS A 235 1.41 17.61 -24.19
CA HIS A 235 2.06 16.38 -23.73
C HIS A 235 1.76 16.13 -22.25
N GLY A 236 0.84 16.90 -21.67
CA GLY A 236 0.44 16.76 -20.29
C GLY A 236 -0.30 15.45 -20.02
N TYR A 237 -0.54 15.17 -18.75
CA TYR A 237 -1.31 13.99 -18.32
C TYR A 237 -2.12 14.22 -17.06
N VAL A 238 -3.25 13.52 -16.95
CA VAL A 238 -3.92 13.28 -15.66
C VAL A 238 -3.15 12.18 -14.94
N ASN A 239 -2.63 12.45 -13.75
CA ASN A 239 -2.07 11.43 -12.87
C ASN A 239 -3.13 10.99 -11.87
N VAL A 240 -3.72 9.82 -12.08
CA VAL A 240 -4.69 9.21 -11.17
C VAL A 240 -3.92 8.57 -10.02
N ILE A 241 -4.06 9.15 -8.82
CA ILE A 241 -3.41 8.67 -7.60
C ILE A 241 -4.21 7.51 -7.01
N GLU A 242 -5.54 7.64 -6.99
CA GLU A 242 -6.48 6.61 -6.52
C GLU A 242 -7.84 6.87 -7.18
N ALA A 243 -8.52 5.85 -7.68
CA ALA A 243 -9.88 5.96 -8.21
C ALA A 243 -10.62 4.64 -7.99
N LEU A 244 -11.64 4.67 -7.13
CA LEU A 244 -12.36 3.48 -6.71
C LEU A 244 -13.87 3.68 -6.82
N GLY A 245 -14.58 2.65 -7.28
CA GLY A 245 -16.04 2.59 -7.26
C GLY A 245 -16.56 1.41 -6.46
N ALA A 246 -17.70 1.58 -5.79
CA ALA A 246 -18.36 0.55 -5.02
C ALA A 246 -19.06 -0.51 -5.88
N THR A 247 -19.27 -0.21 -7.16
CA THR A 247 -19.86 -1.12 -8.15
C THR A 247 -19.10 -1.04 -9.48
N PRO A 248 -19.26 -2.01 -10.38
CA PRO A 248 -18.69 -1.93 -11.73
C PRO A 248 -19.17 -0.69 -12.51
N GLU A 249 -20.42 -0.26 -12.31
CA GLU A 249 -20.95 0.97 -12.91
C GLU A 249 -20.28 2.22 -12.33
N ALA A 250 -20.19 2.34 -11.01
CA ALA A 250 -19.54 3.49 -10.38
C ALA A 250 -18.06 3.59 -10.78
N THR A 251 -17.38 2.44 -10.87
CA THR A 251 -16.01 2.34 -11.40
C THR A 251 -15.97 2.82 -12.85
N ARG A 252 -16.85 2.32 -13.71
CA ARG A 252 -16.90 2.77 -15.12
C ARG A 252 -17.05 4.28 -15.22
N GLU A 253 -18.04 4.86 -14.55
CA GLU A 253 -18.35 6.29 -14.68
C GLU A 253 -17.26 7.21 -14.10
N ILE A 254 -16.61 6.85 -12.97
CA ILE A 254 -15.50 7.67 -12.44
C ILE A 254 -14.28 7.66 -13.39
N TRP A 255 -14.00 6.53 -14.04
CA TRP A 255 -12.93 6.43 -15.02
C TRP A 255 -13.28 7.14 -16.33
N ARG A 256 -14.56 7.15 -16.75
CA ARG A 256 -15.04 7.96 -17.88
C ARG A 256 -14.87 9.45 -17.62
N PHE A 257 -15.18 9.92 -16.41
CA PHE A 257 -14.89 11.29 -15.99
C PHE A 257 -13.39 11.61 -16.08
N LEU A 258 -12.51 10.78 -15.52
CA LEU A 258 -11.06 11.02 -15.59
C LEU A 258 -10.56 11.04 -17.06
N ALA A 259 -11.09 10.15 -17.89
CA ALA A 259 -10.81 10.09 -19.31
C ALA A 259 -11.42 11.25 -20.12
N SER A 260 -12.38 12.01 -19.60
CA SER A 260 -12.97 13.17 -20.29
C SER A 260 -12.29 14.51 -19.97
N ILE A 261 -11.42 14.58 -18.95
CA ILE A 261 -10.71 15.81 -18.57
C ILE A 261 -9.86 16.39 -19.72
N ASP A 262 -10.23 17.54 -20.28
CA ASP A 262 -9.54 18.14 -21.42
C ASP A 262 -8.10 18.61 -21.11
N TRP A 263 -7.42 19.14 -22.14
CA TRP A 263 -6.11 19.80 -22.09
C TRP A 263 -4.87 18.93 -21.89
N VAL A 264 -5.04 17.64 -21.65
CA VAL A 264 -3.92 16.71 -21.49
C VAL A 264 -3.97 15.59 -22.52
N ALA A 265 -2.80 15.11 -22.93
CA ALA A 265 -2.69 14.08 -23.94
C ALA A 265 -2.88 12.67 -23.38
N ASN A 266 -2.60 12.46 -22.09
CA ASN A 266 -2.62 11.13 -21.50
C ASN A 266 -3.36 11.08 -20.15
N LEU A 267 -3.79 9.89 -19.76
CA LEU A 267 -4.17 9.52 -18.41
C LEU A 267 -3.16 8.46 -17.93
N LYS A 268 -2.60 8.64 -16.73
CA LYS A 268 -1.69 7.68 -16.11
C LYS A 268 -2.29 7.18 -14.81
N ALA A 269 -2.17 5.88 -14.57
CA ALA A 269 -2.54 5.25 -13.31
C ALA A 269 -1.58 4.11 -13.01
N SER A 270 -1.35 3.84 -11.73
CA SER A 270 -0.49 2.76 -11.27
C SER A 270 -1.18 2.01 -10.13
N LEU A 271 -0.62 0.86 -9.74
CA LEU A 271 -1.17 0.00 -8.69
C LEU A 271 -2.60 -0.49 -8.97
N LEU A 272 -2.95 -0.66 -10.26
CA LEU A 272 -4.23 -1.27 -10.63
C LEU A 272 -4.16 -2.79 -10.43
N PRO A 273 -5.22 -3.43 -9.90
CA PRO A 273 -5.38 -4.89 -9.96
C PRO A 273 -5.25 -5.40 -11.40
N LEU A 274 -4.70 -6.61 -11.60
CA LEU A 274 -4.56 -7.18 -12.95
C LEU A 274 -5.91 -7.48 -13.61
N ASP A 275 -6.92 -7.73 -12.81
CA ASP A 275 -8.32 -7.96 -13.19
C ASP A 275 -9.16 -6.68 -13.11
N HIS A 276 -8.53 -5.50 -13.02
CA HIS A 276 -9.25 -4.24 -12.88
C HIS A 276 -10.27 -4.03 -14.02
N PRO A 277 -11.54 -3.70 -13.74
CA PRO A 277 -12.61 -3.64 -14.74
C PRO A 277 -12.34 -2.72 -15.93
N LEU A 278 -11.51 -1.69 -15.74
CA LEU A 278 -11.09 -0.77 -16.81
C LEU A 278 -10.53 -1.52 -18.04
N PHE A 279 -9.78 -2.62 -17.84
CA PHE A 279 -9.21 -3.37 -18.97
C PHE A 279 -10.26 -3.95 -19.92
N PHE A 280 -11.47 -4.20 -19.44
CA PHE A 280 -12.60 -4.68 -20.23
C PHE A 280 -13.52 -3.57 -20.74
N GLN A 281 -13.41 -2.36 -20.18
CA GLN A 281 -14.21 -1.20 -20.59
C GLN A 281 -13.55 -0.40 -21.71
N MET A 282 -12.25 -0.59 -21.92
CA MET A 282 -11.53 0.10 -22.98
C MET A 282 -11.90 -0.46 -24.37
N VAL A 283 -12.26 0.43 -25.30
CA VAL A 283 -12.46 0.13 -26.73
C VAL A 283 -11.15 -0.31 -27.39
N ARG A 284 -10.03 0.30 -26.97
CA ARG A 284 -8.67 0.01 -27.49
C ARG A 284 -7.69 -0.30 -26.34
N PRO A 285 -7.82 -1.45 -25.65
CA PRO A 285 -7.05 -1.74 -24.44
C PRO A 285 -5.53 -1.81 -24.67
N ARG A 286 -5.09 -2.15 -25.89
CA ARG A 286 -3.65 -2.17 -26.26
C ARG A 286 -3.00 -0.79 -26.22
N HIS A 287 -3.77 0.30 -26.38
CA HIS A 287 -3.24 1.66 -26.35
C HIS A 287 -2.84 2.12 -24.93
N ALA A 288 -3.40 1.48 -23.88
CA ALA A 288 -3.06 1.75 -22.49
C ALA A 288 -1.67 1.26 -22.07
N ARG A 289 -1.01 0.46 -22.94
CA ARG A 289 0.35 -0.08 -22.73
C ARG A 289 0.59 -0.57 -21.30
N PRO A 290 -0.23 -1.52 -20.80
CA PRO A 290 -0.10 -1.98 -19.43
C PRO A 290 1.28 -2.58 -19.18
N THR A 291 1.89 -2.20 -18.06
CA THR A 291 3.14 -2.76 -17.56
C THR A 291 2.87 -3.47 -16.25
N LEU A 292 3.44 -4.66 -16.11
CA LEU A 292 3.35 -5.45 -14.89
C LEU A 292 4.39 -4.96 -13.89
N ILE A 293 3.95 -4.71 -12.66
CA ILE A 293 4.81 -4.36 -11.52
C ILE A 293 4.46 -5.26 -10.33
N ASP A 294 5.36 -5.35 -9.36
CA ASP A 294 5.03 -5.96 -8.09
C ASP A 294 4.08 -5.06 -7.28
N GLY A 295 3.22 -5.71 -6.49
CA GLY A 295 2.31 -5.05 -5.58
C GLY A 295 2.80 -5.21 -4.14
N LEU A 296 1.98 -5.87 -3.34
CA LEU A 296 2.28 -6.14 -1.94
C LEU A 296 3.30 -7.27 -1.83
N TRP A 297 4.26 -7.07 -0.94
CA TRP A 297 5.07 -8.12 -0.36
C TRP A 297 4.53 -8.45 1.02
N MET A 298 4.36 -9.73 1.32
CA MET A 298 3.75 -10.19 2.56
C MET A 298 4.66 -11.16 3.30
N ARG A 299 4.66 -11.05 4.62
CA ARG A 299 5.28 -11.97 5.56
C ARG A 299 4.19 -12.59 6.43
N VAL A 300 4.12 -13.91 6.40
CA VAL A 300 3.35 -14.66 7.38
C VAL A 300 4.17 -14.65 8.68
N VAL A 301 3.62 -14.01 9.71
CA VAL A 301 4.27 -13.88 11.03
C VAL A 301 3.81 -15.00 11.95
N ASP A 302 2.52 -15.36 11.90
CA ASP A 302 1.94 -16.50 12.60
C ASP A 302 1.12 -17.33 11.59
N VAL A 303 1.62 -18.52 11.25
CA VAL A 303 1.02 -19.38 10.21
C VAL A 303 -0.41 -19.76 10.53
N GLU A 304 -0.68 -20.15 11.77
CA GLU A 304 -2.00 -20.64 12.16
C GLU A 304 -3.04 -19.52 12.08
N LYS A 305 -2.74 -18.37 12.70
CA LYS A 305 -3.63 -17.21 12.69
C LYS A 305 -3.79 -16.61 11.29
N ALA A 306 -2.72 -16.53 10.50
CA ALA A 306 -2.78 -15.98 9.14
C ALA A 306 -3.68 -16.82 8.22
N LEU A 307 -3.54 -18.15 8.27
CA LEU A 307 -4.36 -19.04 7.46
C LEU A 307 -5.79 -19.16 8.01
N ALA A 308 -6.01 -19.04 9.31
CA ALA A 308 -7.35 -19.03 9.90
C ALA A 308 -8.12 -17.74 9.61
N ALA A 309 -7.44 -16.61 9.38
CA ALA A 309 -8.09 -15.33 9.08
C ALA A 309 -8.71 -15.27 7.66
N ARG A 310 -8.31 -16.17 6.75
CA ARG A 310 -8.84 -16.26 5.39
C ARG A 310 -9.90 -17.35 5.27
N SER A 311 -10.84 -17.16 4.35
CA SER A 311 -11.76 -18.23 3.96
C SER A 311 -11.00 -19.35 3.23
N ILE A 312 -11.04 -20.56 3.79
CA ILE A 312 -10.47 -21.77 3.20
C ILE A 312 -11.63 -22.61 2.66
N THR A 313 -11.76 -22.68 1.33
CA THR A 313 -12.85 -23.40 0.65
C THR A 313 -12.45 -24.82 0.20
N ALA A 314 -11.24 -25.26 0.52
CA ALA A 314 -10.75 -26.59 0.13
C ALA A 314 -11.58 -27.70 0.81
N ALA A 315 -12.17 -28.57 -0.01
CA ALA A 315 -12.98 -29.70 0.45
C ALA A 315 -12.15 -30.83 1.08
N CYS A 316 -10.88 -30.97 0.68
CA CYS A 316 -9.95 -31.94 1.23
C CYS A 316 -8.86 -31.21 2.01
N PRO A 317 -8.64 -31.53 3.30
CA PRO A 317 -7.54 -30.94 4.05
C PRO A 317 -6.19 -31.38 3.52
N VAL A 318 -5.23 -30.46 3.54
CA VAL A 318 -3.83 -30.69 3.13
C VAL A 318 -2.91 -30.46 4.33
N VAL A 319 -1.79 -31.18 4.39
CA VAL A 319 -0.74 -30.97 5.39
C VAL A 319 0.43 -30.23 4.74
N LEU A 320 0.68 -29.00 5.19
CA LEU A 320 1.80 -28.17 4.75
C LEU A 320 2.95 -28.29 5.75
N ALA A 321 4.13 -28.71 5.32
CA ALA A 321 5.36 -28.49 6.07
C ALA A 321 5.86 -27.07 5.80
N ILE A 322 6.09 -26.29 6.85
CA ILE A 322 6.58 -24.92 6.77
C ILE A 322 8.02 -24.88 7.27
N HIS A 323 8.92 -24.36 6.44
CA HIS A 323 10.29 -24.04 6.81
C HIS A 323 10.44 -22.52 6.93
N ASP A 324 10.79 -22.06 8.13
CA ASP A 324 10.93 -20.64 8.44
C ASP A 324 12.11 -20.39 9.38
N PRO A 325 13.34 -20.39 8.85
CA PRO A 325 14.54 -20.23 9.67
C PRO A 325 14.67 -18.81 10.26
N PHE A 326 13.89 -17.84 9.77
CA PHE A 326 13.92 -16.47 10.30
C PHE A 326 12.92 -16.30 11.45
N CYS A 327 11.76 -16.96 11.40
CA CYS A 327 10.75 -17.00 12.45
C CYS A 327 10.52 -18.46 12.87
N PRO A 328 11.40 -19.06 13.70
CA PRO A 328 11.38 -20.50 13.97
C PRO A 328 10.12 -20.99 14.67
N TRP A 329 9.34 -20.10 15.30
CA TRP A 329 8.03 -20.46 15.85
C TRP A 329 7.01 -20.88 14.77
N ASN A 330 7.23 -20.53 13.50
CA ASN A 330 6.42 -20.98 12.37
C ASN A 330 6.84 -22.35 11.83
N GLU A 331 7.96 -22.91 12.26
CA GLU A 331 8.38 -24.23 11.78
C GLU A 331 7.41 -25.32 12.27
N GLY A 332 7.14 -26.27 11.39
CA GLY A 332 6.30 -27.42 11.69
C GLY A 332 5.39 -27.80 10.54
N ARG A 333 4.45 -28.69 10.82
CA ARG A 333 3.44 -29.14 9.86
C ARG A 333 2.08 -28.64 10.28
N TYR A 334 1.28 -28.20 9.32
CA TYR A 334 -0.03 -27.60 9.53
C TYR A 334 -1.06 -28.30 8.65
N ARG A 335 -2.12 -28.84 9.25
CA ARG A 335 -3.28 -29.35 8.53
C ARG A 335 -4.22 -28.17 8.25
N VAL A 336 -4.54 -27.96 6.99
CA VAL A 336 -5.33 -26.84 6.48
C VAL A 336 -6.50 -27.39 5.66
N GLY A 337 -7.73 -27.13 6.07
CA GLY A 337 -8.93 -27.57 5.37
C GLY A 337 -10.17 -27.52 6.24
N GLU A 338 -11.36 -27.68 5.63
CA GLU A 338 -12.64 -27.68 6.35
C GLU A 338 -12.84 -26.42 7.23
N GLY A 339 -12.29 -25.27 6.78
CA GLY A 339 -12.32 -24.02 7.54
C GLY A 339 -11.47 -23.98 8.81
N LYS A 340 -10.54 -24.94 8.98
CA LYS A 340 -9.65 -25.03 10.13
C LYS A 340 -8.19 -25.07 9.73
N VAL A 341 -7.36 -24.63 10.67
CA VAL A 341 -5.89 -24.68 10.59
C VAL A 341 -5.39 -25.15 11.96
N GLU A 342 -4.61 -26.21 11.97
CA GLU A 342 -4.05 -26.76 13.20
C GLU A 342 -2.68 -27.37 12.95
N ARG A 343 -1.83 -27.39 13.98
CA ARG A 343 -0.57 -28.15 13.91
C ARG A 343 -0.86 -29.64 13.73
N SER A 344 -0.03 -30.31 12.95
CA SER A 344 -0.15 -31.73 12.64
C SER A 344 1.17 -32.46 12.81
N THR A 345 1.08 -33.75 13.10
CA THR A 345 2.22 -34.69 13.06
C THR A 345 2.15 -35.62 11.84
N ALA A 346 1.08 -35.55 11.05
CA ALA A 346 0.93 -36.33 9.83
C ALA A 346 2.03 -36.00 8.81
N ASP A 347 2.25 -36.90 7.85
CA ASP A 347 3.18 -36.65 6.76
C ASP A 347 2.69 -35.49 5.88
N PRO A 348 3.61 -34.63 5.42
CA PRO A 348 3.23 -33.46 4.64
C PRO A 348 2.85 -33.87 3.22
N ASP A 349 1.78 -33.24 2.72
CA ASP A 349 1.39 -33.32 1.32
C ASP A 349 2.21 -32.34 0.46
N LEU A 350 2.62 -31.20 1.06
CA LEU A 350 3.52 -30.19 0.46
C LEU A 350 4.54 -29.69 1.48
N SER A 351 5.73 -29.30 1.01
CA SER A 351 6.83 -28.75 1.83
C SER A 351 7.38 -27.45 1.29
#